data_AF-A0A4P2QAJ5-F1
#
_entry.id   AF-A0A4P2QAJ5-F1
#
_cell.length_a   1.000
_cell.length_b   1.000
_cell.length_c   1.000
_cell.angle_alpha   90.00
_cell.angle_beta   90.00
_cell.angle_gamma   90.00
#
_symmetry.space_group_name_H-M   'P 1'
#
loop_
_entity.id
_entity.type
_entity.pdbx_description
1 polymer ?
#
loop_
_entity_poly.entity_id
_entity_poly.type
_entity_poly.pdbx_seq_one_letter_code
_entity_poly.pdbx_strand_id
1 'polypeptide(L)'
;MMTARRFLPVLITASAVVGCNSARDEKALAEHAQHEVKEEAAAARNQLDSMEKKGAAKADARANEVVEELREAKAEAREASAEADAALARARADTRSAVESTLRERMKTVAELQRKIEKKLPKPEADRLVKDLTQRATAVQESLDEIDRAEAITLEAAKRTAEQRLQELDQALDQARERV
;
A
#
# COMPACT_ATOMS: atom_id res chain seq x y z
N MET A 1 -35.16 6.35 40.62
CA MET A 1 -35.07 6.62 39.17
C MET A 1 -33.73 6.09 38.67
N MET A 2 -33.74 4.92 38.04
CA MET A 2 -32.57 4.28 37.46
C MET A 2 -32.36 4.80 36.03
N THR A 3 -31.19 5.35 35.71
CA THR A 3 -30.71 5.48 34.34
C THR A 3 -29.44 4.65 34.20
N ALA A 4 -29.63 3.35 33.99
CA ALA A 4 -28.59 2.47 33.48
C ALA A 4 -28.23 2.94 32.07
N ARG A 5 -27.24 3.83 31.95
CA ARG A 5 -26.57 4.10 30.68
C ARG A 5 -25.74 2.86 30.37
N ARG A 6 -26.35 1.97 29.59
CA ARG A 6 -25.70 0.89 28.87
C ARG A 6 -24.52 1.50 28.10
N PHE A 7 -23.30 1.21 28.55
CA PHE A 7 -22.17 1.21 27.64
C PHE A 7 -22.50 0.13 26.61
N LEU A 8 -22.66 0.54 25.36
CA LEU A 8 -22.87 -0.40 24.28
C LEU A 8 -21.68 -1.37 24.29
N PRO A 9 -21.90 -2.69 24.20
CA PRO A 9 -20.84 -3.57 23.74
C PRO A 9 -20.69 -3.24 22.25
N VAL A 10 -19.72 -2.38 21.92
CA VAL A 10 -19.24 -2.29 20.54
C VAL A 10 -18.49 -3.59 20.33
N LEU A 11 -19.24 -4.60 19.90
CA LEU A 11 -18.71 -5.76 19.22
C LEU A 11 -17.92 -5.22 18.02
N ILE A 12 -16.64 -4.94 18.24
CA ILE A 12 -15.64 -5.04 17.20
C ILE A 12 -15.61 -6.54 16.92
N THR A 13 -16.58 -6.99 16.11
CA THR A 13 -16.41 -8.25 15.42
C THR A 13 -15.18 -8.03 14.56
N ALA A 14 -14.03 -8.40 15.11
CA ALA A 14 -12.85 -8.85 14.39
C ALA A 14 -13.30 -9.99 13.50
N SER A 15 -14.07 -9.63 12.47
CA SER A 15 -14.38 -10.47 11.36
C SER A 15 -13.06 -10.52 10.65
N ALA A 16 -12.26 -11.52 11.03
CA ALA A 16 -11.18 -12.08 10.26
C ALA A 16 -11.78 -12.52 8.91
N VAL A 17 -12.10 -11.54 8.07
CA VAL A 17 -12.31 -11.72 6.65
C VAL A 17 -10.90 -11.74 6.09
N VAL A 18 -10.23 -12.87 6.30
CA VAL A 18 -9.08 -13.27 5.49
C VAL A 18 -9.64 -13.51 4.08
N GLY A 19 -9.85 -12.43 3.33
CA GLY A 19 -10.60 -12.46 2.09
C GLY A 19 -10.52 -11.16 1.31
N CYS A 20 -9.58 -11.10 0.36
CA CYS A 20 -9.59 -10.24 -0.83
C CYS A 20 -9.75 -8.71 -0.66
N ASN A 21 -9.50 -8.13 0.51
CA ASN A 21 -9.45 -6.67 0.63
C ASN A 21 -8.18 -6.13 -0.03
N SER A 22 -8.31 -4.98 -0.73
CA SER A 22 -7.15 -4.34 -1.33
C SER A 22 -6.26 -3.69 -0.26
N ALA A 23 -4.98 -3.45 -0.55
CA ALA A 23 -4.08 -2.74 0.38
C ALA A 23 -4.66 -1.37 0.82
N ARG A 24 -5.48 -0.74 -0.01
CA ARG A 24 -6.17 0.51 0.30
C ARG A 24 -7.29 0.31 1.33
N ASP A 25 -8.05 -0.77 1.20
CA ASP A 25 -9.14 -1.08 2.13
C ASP A 25 -8.59 -1.43 3.52
N GLU A 26 -7.50 -2.21 3.56
CA GLU A 26 -6.82 -2.52 4.83
C GLU A 26 -6.24 -1.26 5.50
N LYS A 27 -5.65 -0.33 4.73
CA LYS A 27 -5.21 0.96 5.27
C LYS A 27 -6.39 1.77 5.83
N ALA A 28 -7.54 1.77 5.16
CA ALA A 28 -8.73 2.46 5.64
C ALA A 28 -9.28 1.85 6.95
N LEU A 29 -9.27 0.52 7.07
CA LEU A 29 -9.65 -0.19 8.31
C LEU A 29 -8.70 0.15 9.45
N ALA A 30 -7.38 0.14 9.22
CA ALA A 30 -6.39 0.53 10.21
C ALA A 30 -6.57 1.99 10.68
N GLU A 31 -6.80 2.92 9.74
CA GLU A 31 -7.06 4.33 10.05
C GLU A 31 -8.35 4.51 10.88
N HIS A 32 -9.40 3.75 10.55
CA HIS A 32 -10.65 3.74 11.31
C HIS A 32 -10.45 3.24 12.74
N ALA A 33 -9.82 2.07 12.91
CA ALA A 33 -9.55 1.50 14.24
C ALA A 33 -8.71 2.45 15.11
N GLN A 34 -7.72 3.13 14.53
CA GLN A 34 -6.96 4.15 15.25
C GLN A 34 -7.79 5.38 15.62
N HIS A 35 -8.77 5.77 14.79
CA HIS A 35 -9.67 6.87 15.08
C HIS A 35 -10.60 6.52 16.25
N GLU A 36 -11.20 5.33 16.23
CA GLU A 36 -12.07 4.83 17.30
C GLU A 36 -11.34 4.80 18.65
N VAL A 37 -10.12 4.25 18.69
CA VAL A 37 -9.29 4.25 19.91
C VAL A 37 -9.04 5.67 20.45
N LYS A 38 -8.89 6.68 19.58
CA LYS A 38 -8.73 8.08 20.01
C LYS A 38 -10.01 8.64 20.60
N GLU A 39 -11.15 8.35 19.99
CA GLU A 39 -12.46 8.77 20.50
C GLU A 39 -12.78 8.11 21.85
N GLU A 40 -12.54 6.80 21.96
CA GLU A 40 -12.70 6.06 23.21
C GLU A 40 -11.78 6.58 24.30
N ALA A 41 -10.51 6.84 23.99
CA ALA A 41 -9.57 7.42 24.96
C ALA A 41 -10.01 8.81 25.43
N ALA A 42 -10.56 9.64 24.54
CA ALA A 42 -11.09 10.95 24.91
C ALA A 42 -12.35 10.84 25.78
N ALA A 43 -13.27 9.91 25.43
CA ALA A 43 -14.47 9.63 26.20
C ALA A 43 -14.14 9.09 27.60
N ALA A 44 -13.22 8.13 27.69
CA ALA A 44 -12.69 7.57 28.92
C ALA A 44 -12.09 8.65 29.82
N ARG A 45 -11.24 9.52 29.27
CA ARG A 45 -10.64 10.64 30.02
C ARG A 45 -11.71 11.57 30.59
N ASN A 46 -12.70 11.96 29.78
CA ASN A 46 -13.79 12.81 30.24
C ASN A 46 -14.63 12.14 31.35
N GLN A 47 -14.82 10.83 31.28
CA GLN A 47 -15.53 10.08 32.32
C GLN A 47 -14.74 10.03 33.63
N LEU A 48 -13.44 9.73 33.57
CA LEU A 48 -12.57 9.70 34.74
C LEU A 48 -12.50 11.08 35.42
N ASP A 49 -12.26 12.15 34.66
CA ASP A 49 -12.26 13.52 35.16
C ASP A 49 -13.59 13.89 35.85
N SER A 50 -14.72 13.36 35.35
CA SER A 50 -16.04 13.57 35.95
C SER A 50 -16.26 12.79 37.24
N MET A 51 -15.64 11.62 37.39
CA MET A 51 -15.75 10.77 38.58
C MET A 51 -14.84 11.28 39.70
N GLU A 52 -13.65 11.74 39.37
CA GLU A 52 -12.71 12.35 40.31
C GLU A 52 -13.32 13.60 40.96
N LYS A 53 -13.92 14.49 40.15
CA LYS A 53 -14.66 15.67 40.65
C LYS A 53 -15.83 15.34 41.57
N LYS A 54 -16.38 14.12 41.49
CA LYS A 54 -17.53 13.67 42.30
C LYS A 54 -17.13 12.88 43.55
N GLY A 55 -15.82 12.67 43.80
CA GLY A 55 -15.33 12.00 45.00
C GLY A 55 -15.82 10.55 45.15
N ALA A 56 -16.04 9.84 44.04
CA ALA A 56 -16.64 8.51 44.07
C ALA A 56 -15.61 7.43 44.45
N ALA A 57 -15.80 6.74 45.58
CA ALA A 57 -14.99 5.58 46.00
C ALA A 57 -15.08 4.36 45.04
N LYS A 58 -15.95 4.41 44.02
CA LYS A 58 -16.01 3.45 42.90
C LYS A 58 -15.17 3.86 41.69
N ALA A 59 -14.43 4.97 41.77
CA ALA A 59 -13.60 5.48 40.68
C ALA A 59 -12.48 4.51 40.32
N ASP A 60 -11.84 3.85 41.28
CA ASP A 60 -10.69 2.98 41.02
C ASP A 60 -11.06 1.71 40.24
N ALA A 61 -12.15 1.04 40.60
CA ALA A 61 -12.59 -0.17 39.89
C ALA A 61 -13.02 0.16 38.45
N ARG A 62 -13.73 1.28 38.26
CA ARG A 62 -14.13 1.72 36.91
C ARG A 62 -12.94 2.25 36.10
N ALA A 63 -11.95 2.87 36.75
CA ALA A 63 -10.72 3.28 36.10
C ALA A 63 -9.92 2.09 35.59
N ASN A 64 -9.81 1.02 36.37
CA ASN A 64 -9.14 -0.20 35.93
C ASN A 64 -9.85 -0.86 34.73
N GLU A 65 -11.18 -0.95 34.77
CA GLU A 65 -11.98 -1.48 33.64
C GLU A 65 -11.77 -0.67 32.36
N VAL A 66 -11.84 0.66 32.46
CA VAL A 66 -11.60 1.57 31.33
C VAL A 66 -10.17 1.48 30.80
N VAL A 67 -9.18 1.29 31.69
CA VAL A 67 -7.78 1.11 31.28
C VAL A 67 -7.58 -0.20 30.51
N GLU A 68 -8.21 -1.30 30.95
CA GLU A 68 -8.14 -2.57 30.24
C GLU A 68 -8.88 -2.51 28.89
N GLU A 69 -10.08 -1.92 28.82
CA GLU A 69 -10.81 -1.69 27.56
C GLU A 69 -9.95 -0.90 26.55
N LEU A 70 -9.35 0.22 26.98
CA LEU A 70 -8.46 1.01 26.13
C LEU A 70 -7.18 0.27 25.73
N ARG A 71 -6.72 -0.67 26.56
CA ARG A 71 -5.53 -1.48 26.27
C ARG A 71 -5.85 -2.51 25.18
N GLU A 72 -7.01 -3.15 25.27
CA GLU A 72 -7.51 -4.11 24.28
C GLU A 72 -7.76 -3.41 22.93
N ALA A 73 -8.50 -2.30 22.90
CA ALA A 73 -8.75 -1.54 21.68
C ALA A 73 -7.44 -1.04 21.02
N LYS A 74 -6.45 -0.63 21.83
CA LYS A 74 -5.10 -0.29 21.31
C LYS A 74 -4.36 -1.49 20.73
N ALA A 75 -4.56 -2.69 21.27
CA ALA A 75 -3.96 -3.90 20.74
C ALA A 75 -4.57 -4.26 19.39
N GLU A 76 -5.89 -4.23 19.28
CA GLU A 76 -6.62 -4.47 18.02
C GLU A 76 -6.24 -3.45 16.94
N ALA A 77 -6.19 -2.15 17.26
CA ALA A 77 -5.78 -1.13 16.30
C ALA A 77 -4.33 -1.31 15.81
N ARG A 78 -3.44 -1.86 16.66
CA ARG A 78 -2.06 -2.21 16.27
C ARG A 78 -2.04 -3.41 15.34
N GLU A 79 -2.86 -4.42 15.62
CA GLU A 79 -3.01 -5.60 14.75
C GLU A 79 -3.51 -5.19 13.37
N ALA A 80 -4.60 -4.41 13.29
CA ALA A 80 -5.12 -3.89 12.03
C ALA A 80 -4.07 -3.06 11.25
N SER A 81 -3.26 -2.25 11.96
CA SER A 81 -2.17 -1.51 11.33
C SER A 81 -1.09 -2.44 10.76
N ALA A 82 -0.73 -3.49 11.49
CA ALA A 82 0.26 -4.48 11.02
C ALA A 82 -0.26 -5.29 9.82
N GLU A 83 -1.55 -5.63 9.80
CA GLU A 83 -2.19 -6.29 8.67
C GLU A 83 -2.22 -5.39 7.43
N ALA A 84 -2.53 -4.10 7.59
CA ALA A 84 -2.48 -3.13 6.51
C ALA A 84 -1.07 -2.97 5.91
N ASP A 85 -0.05 -2.89 6.76
CA ASP A 85 1.35 -2.83 6.32
C ASP A 85 1.75 -4.11 5.57
N ALA A 86 1.34 -5.29 6.06
CA ALA A 86 1.60 -6.56 5.41
C ALA A 86 0.88 -6.68 4.05
N ALA A 87 -0.37 -6.24 3.96
CA ALA A 87 -1.14 -6.22 2.72
C ALA A 87 -0.50 -5.29 1.69
N LEU A 88 -0.06 -4.10 2.09
CA LEU A 88 0.66 -3.17 1.22
C LEU A 88 1.98 -3.76 0.73
N ALA A 89 2.76 -4.39 1.62
CA ALA A 89 4.01 -5.03 1.25
C ALA A 89 3.81 -6.15 0.22
N ARG A 90 2.78 -7.00 0.40
CA ARG A 90 2.40 -8.04 -0.56
C ARG A 90 1.98 -7.43 -1.91
N ALA A 91 1.09 -6.44 -1.90
CA ALA A 91 0.62 -5.80 -3.12
C ALA A 91 1.75 -5.12 -3.93
N ARG A 92 2.72 -4.49 -3.25
CA ARG A 92 3.94 -3.96 -3.88
C ARG A 92 4.77 -5.09 -4.49
N ALA A 93 5.01 -6.17 -3.76
CA ALA A 93 5.81 -7.30 -4.22
C ALA A 93 5.20 -7.98 -5.45
N ASP A 94 3.88 -8.22 -5.44
CA ASP A 94 3.16 -8.81 -6.56
C ASP A 94 3.22 -7.92 -7.80
N THR A 95 2.97 -6.62 -7.64
CA THR A 95 3.04 -5.64 -8.73
C THR A 95 4.46 -5.54 -9.29
N ARG A 96 5.47 -5.44 -8.42
CA ARG A 96 6.88 -5.39 -8.79
C ARG A 96 7.27 -6.64 -9.58
N SER A 97 6.92 -7.82 -9.08
CA SER A 97 7.25 -9.10 -9.71
C SER A 97 6.67 -9.20 -11.13
N ALA A 98 5.41 -8.77 -11.32
CA ALA A 98 4.77 -8.76 -12.64
C ALA A 98 5.47 -7.83 -13.64
N VAL A 99 5.77 -6.59 -13.23
CA VAL A 99 6.46 -5.61 -14.07
C VAL A 99 7.90 -6.07 -14.37
N GLU A 100 8.61 -6.56 -13.35
CA GLU A 100 10.00 -7.00 -13.48
C GLU A 100 10.12 -8.22 -14.42
N SER A 101 9.21 -9.20 -14.30
CA SER A 101 9.20 -10.36 -15.20
C SER A 101 9.02 -9.92 -16.66
N THR A 102 8.06 -9.02 -16.90
CA THR A 102 7.80 -8.48 -18.26
C THR A 102 9.01 -7.71 -18.78
N LEU A 103 9.60 -6.83 -17.97
CA LEU A 103 10.79 -6.07 -18.33
C LEU A 103 11.97 -6.99 -18.67
N ARG A 104 12.20 -8.05 -17.90
CA ARG A 104 13.28 -9.02 -18.16
C ARG A 104 13.13 -9.68 -19.53
N GLU A 105 11.92 -10.02 -19.95
CA GLU A 105 11.66 -10.55 -21.30
C GLU A 105 11.93 -9.50 -22.39
N ARG A 106 11.51 -8.25 -22.17
CA ARG A 106 11.76 -7.15 -23.12
C ARG A 106 13.24 -6.81 -23.23
N MET A 107 13.99 -6.86 -22.13
CA MET A 107 15.44 -6.66 -22.15
C MET A 107 16.19 -7.70 -23.01
N LYS A 108 15.72 -8.96 -23.04
CA LYS A 108 16.28 -9.95 -23.98
C LYS A 108 16.04 -9.52 -25.43
N THR A 109 14.84 -9.05 -25.74
CA THR A 109 14.50 -8.54 -27.09
C THR A 109 15.32 -7.31 -27.45
N VAL A 110 15.51 -6.35 -26.52
CA VAL A 110 16.39 -5.18 -26.72
C VAL A 110 17.80 -5.63 -27.11
N ALA A 111 18.38 -6.57 -26.37
CA ALA A 111 19.74 -7.06 -26.64
C ALA A 111 19.86 -7.76 -28.00
N GLU A 112 18.84 -8.53 -28.41
CA GLU A 112 18.79 -9.15 -29.74
C GLU A 112 18.66 -8.11 -30.86
N LEU A 113 17.79 -7.11 -30.69
CA LEU A 113 17.58 -6.05 -31.67
C LEU A 113 18.79 -5.14 -31.79
N GLN A 114 19.45 -4.78 -30.69
CA GLN A 114 20.65 -3.96 -30.71
C GLN A 114 21.71 -4.53 -31.67
N ARG A 115 21.93 -5.85 -31.64
CA ARG A 115 22.86 -6.52 -32.56
C ARG A 115 22.43 -6.44 -34.02
N LYS A 116 21.12 -6.43 -34.31
CA LYS A 116 20.60 -6.28 -35.68
C LYS A 116 20.68 -4.83 -36.16
N ILE A 117 20.34 -3.89 -35.29
CA ILE A 117 20.40 -2.44 -35.51
C ILE A 117 21.83 -2.03 -35.88
N GLU A 118 22.81 -2.41 -35.09
CA GLU A 118 24.23 -2.09 -35.33
C GLU A 118 24.78 -2.69 -36.64
N LYS A 119 24.19 -3.80 -37.12
CA LYS A 119 24.61 -4.47 -38.36
C LYS A 119 23.93 -3.94 -39.61
N LYS A 120 22.66 -3.55 -39.52
CA LYS A 120 21.82 -3.23 -40.69
C LYS A 120 21.66 -1.73 -40.92
N LEU A 121 21.77 -0.91 -39.87
CA LEU A 121 21.55 0.53 -39.96
C LEU A 121 22.87 1.31 -39.95
N PRO A 122 22.92 2.48 -40.59
CA PRO A 122 24.05 3.40 -40.45
C PRO A 122 24.25 3.81 -38.99
N LYS A 123 25.51 3.95 -38.57
CA LYS A 123 25.88 4.25 -37.17
C LYS A 123 25.06 5.36 -36.50
N PRO A 124 24.82 6.54 -37.11
CA PRO A 124 24.03 7.60 -36.47
C PRO A 124 22.58 7.20 -36.18
N GLU A 125 21.97 6.39 -37.06
CA GLU A 125 20.60 5.91 -36.85
C GLU A 125 20.56 4.77 -35.84
N ALA A 126 21.53 3.86 -35.90
CA ALA A 126 21.70 2.79 -34.93
C ALA A 126 21.87 3.34 -33.50
N ASP A 127 22.77 4.29 -33.30
CA ASP A 127 23.03 4.92 -32.01
C ASP A 127 21.76 5.60 -31.45
N ARG A 128 20.97 6.25 -32.32
CA ARG A 128 19.71 6.90 -31.94
C ARG A 128 18.67 5.88 -31.47
N LEU A 129 18.47 4.79 -32.22
CA LEU A 129 17.51 3.75 -31.86
C LEU A 129 17.89 3.02 -30.56
N VAL A 130 19.16 2.63 -30.44
CA VAL A 130 19.66 1.95 -29.22
C VAL A 130 19.51 2.84 -28.00
N LYS A 131 19.80 4.14 -28.13
CA LYS A 131 19.59 5.11 -27.05
C LYS A 131 18.12 5.21 -26.64
N ASP A 132 17.18 5.31 -27.59
CA ASP A 132 15.74 5.39 -27.29
C ASP A 132 15.24 4.13 -26.56
N LEU A 133 15.61 2.95 -27.05
CA LEU A 133 15.27 1.66 -26.41
C LEU A 133 15.84 1.58 -24.99
N THR A 134 17.08 2.02 -24.80
CA THR A 134 17.73 2.02 -23.48
C THR A 134 17.02 2.97 -22.53
N GLN A 135 16.68 4.18 -22.97
CA GLN A 135 15.99 5.17 -22.15
C GLN A 135 14.60 4.68 -21.71
N ARG A 136 13.84 4.05 -22.61
CA ARG A 136 12.53 3.46 -22.27
C ARG A 136 12.65 2.30 -21.29
N ALA A 137 13.65 1.43 -21.46
CA ALA A 137 13.91 0.35 -20.51
C ALA A 137 14.30 0.89 -19.12
N THR A 138 15.14 1.93 -19.05
CA THR A 138 15.47 2.62 -17.79
C THR A 138 14.23 3.23 -17.14
N ALA A 139 13.34 3.85 -17.91
CA ALA A 139 12.11 4.42 -17.37
C ALA A 139 11.21 3.33 -16.72
N VAL A 140 11.14 2.13 -17.30
CA VAL A 140 10.42 1.01 -16.64
C VAL A 140 11.11 0.59 -15.34
N GLN A 141 12.45 0.57 -15.30
CA GLN A 141 13.20 0.28 -14.07
C GLN A 141 12.92 1.31 -12.97
N GLU A 142 12.88 2.60 -13.30
CA GLU A 142 12.52 3.66 -12.36
C GLU A 142 11.11 3.46 -11.78
N SER A 143 10.16 2.95 -12.58
CA SER A 143 8.82 2.63 -12.06
C SER A 143 8.79 1.46 -11.09
N LEU A 144 9.76 0.53 -11.14
CA LEU A 144 9.89 -0.49 -10.09
C LEU A 144 10.21 0.14 -8.74
N ASP A 145 11.08 1.16 -8.73
CA ASP A 145 11.42 1.89 -7.51
C ASP A 145 10.27 2.79 -7.02
N GLU A 146 9.44 3.29 -7.94
CA GLU A 146 8.18 3.99 -7.61
C GLU A 146 7.20 3.04 -6.92
N ILE A 147 7.05 1.81 -7.43
CA ILE A 147 6.19 0.76 -6.83
C ILE A 147 6.65 0.42 -5.41
N ASP A 148 7.96 0.23 -5.19
CA ASP A 148 8.50 -0.10 -3.85
C ASP A 148 8.17 0.96 -2.80
N ARG A 149 8.12 2.23 -3.23
CA ARG A 149 7.86 3.39 -2.36
C ARG A 149 6.38 3.78 -2.29
N ALA A 150 5.53 3.25 -3.16
CA ALA A 150 4.14 3.69 -3.30
C ALA A 150 3.27 3.32 -2.10
N GLU A 151 2.60 4.27 -1.47
CA GLU A 151 1.65 4.00 -0.39
C GLU A 151 0.38 3.32 -0.92
N ALA A 152 -0.45 2.76 -0.02
CA ALA A 152 -1.69 2.09 -0.41
C ALA A 152 -2.62 2.94 -1.30
N ILE A 153 -2.64 4.27 -1.11
CA ILE A 153 -3.44 5.19 -1.92
C ILE A 153 -2.80 5.52 -3.28
N THR A 154 -1.48 5.38 -3.44
CA THR A 154 -0.74 5.72 -4.66
C THR A 154 -0.26 4.51 -5.45
N LEU A 155 -0.35 3.29 -4.90
CA LEU A 155 0.11 2.06 -5.55
C LEU A 155 -0.54 1.83 -6.93
N GLU A 156 -1.85 2.06 -7.06
CA GLU A 156 -2.53 1.91 -8.36
C GLU A 156 -2.07 2.93 -9.40
N ALA A 157 -1.70 4.14 -8.97
CA ALA A 157 -1.13 5.12 -9.89
C ALA A 157 0.27 4.67 -10.36
N ALA A 158 1.13 4.21 -9.44
CA ALA A 158 2.45 3.68 -9.76
C ALA A 158 2.37 2.48 -10.72
N LYS A 159 1.41 1.57 -10.48
CA LYS A 159 1.14 0.43 -11.37
C LYS A 159 0.77 0.87 -12.79
N ARG A 160 -0.17 1.80 -12.94
CA ARG A 160 -0.57 2.33 -14.26
C ARG A 160 0.60 3.01 -14.98
N THR A 161 1.44 3.75 -14.26
CA THR A 161 2.65 4.35 -14.83
C THR A 161 3.62 3.27 -15.33
N ALA A 162 3.85 2.21 -14.56
CA ALA A 162 4.69 1.10 -14.98
C ALA A 162 4.12 0.39 -16.23
N GLU A 163 2.82 0.13 -16.27
CA GLU A 163 2.12 -0.47 -17.41
C GLU A 163 2.22 0.40 -18.67
N GLN A 164 2.04 1.71 -18.53
CA GLN A 164 2.20 2.65 -19.64
C GLN A 164 3.65 2.64 -20.17
N ARG A 165 4.65 2.69 -19.29
CA ARG A 165 6.06 2.66 -19.71
C ARG A 165 6.44 1.34 -20.38
N LEU A 166 5.87 0.21 -19.94
CA LEU A 166 6.01 -1.07 -20.62
C LEU A 166 5.42 -1.05 -22.03
N GLN A 167 4.23 -0.47 -22.21
CA GLN A 167 3.61 -0.31 -23.54
C GLN A 167 4.45 0.60 -24.45
N GLU A 168 5.01 1.68 -23.90
CA GLU A 168 5.91 2.59 -24.61
C GLU A 168 7.21 1.90 -25.05
N LEU A 169 7.73 0.96 -24.24
CA LEU A 169 8.86 0.12 -24.62
C LEU A 169 8.47 -0.87 -25.71
N ASP A 170 7.30 -1.51 -25.62
CA ASP A 170 6.79 -2.46 -26.62
C ASP A 170 6.63 -1.80 -27.99
N GLN A 171 6.03 -0.60 -28.04
CA GLN A 171 5.91 0.18 -29.26
C GLN A 171 7.29 0.51 -29.88
N ALA A 172 8.26 0.89 -29.06
CA ALA A 172 9.60 1.18 -29.54
C ALA A 172 10.33 -0.07 -30.05
N LEU A 173 10.13 -1.21 -29.41
CA LEU A 173 10.65 -2.50 -29.87
C LEU A 173 10.05 -2.90 -31.22
N ASP A 174 8.76 -2.70 -31.42
CA ASP A 174 8.11 -3.00 -32.70
C ASP A 174 8.58 -2.06 -33.82
N GLN A 175 8.66 -0.75 -33.55
CA GLN A 175 9.26 0.20 -34.49
C GLN A 175 10.71 -0.14 -34.83
N ALA A 176 11.49 -0.61 -33.85
CA ALA A 176 12.86 -1.03 -34.07
C ALA A 176 12.94 -2.29 -34.94
N ARG A 177 12.03 -3.26 -34.76
CA ARG A 177 11.93 -4.48 -35.58
C ARG A 177 11.63 -4.15 -37.05
N GLU A 178 10.75 -3.20 -37.31
CA GLU A 178 10.40 -2.79 -38.68
C GLU A 178 11.57 -2.18 -39.46
N ARG A 179 12.54 -1.59 -38.76
CA ARG A 179 13.72 -0.96 -39.37
C ARG A 179 14.89 -1.90 -39.64
N VAL A 180 14.88 -3.12 -39.09
CA VAL A 180 16.02 -4.07 -39.17
C VAL A 180 15.74 -5.33 -39.94
#